data_AF-A0A7V3FMA0-F1
#
_entry.id   AF-A0A7V3FMA0-F1
#
_cell.length_a   1.000
_cell.length_b   1.000
_cell.length_c   1.000
_cell.angle_alpha   90.00
_cell.angle_beta   90.00
_cell.angle_gamma   90.00
#
_symmetry.space_group_name_H-M   'P 1'
#
loop_
_entity.id
_entity.type
_entity.pdbx_description
1 polymer ?
#
loop_
_entity_poly.entity_id
_entity_poly.type
_entity_poly.pdbx_seq_one_letter_code
_entity_poly.pdbx_strand_id
1 'polypeptide(L)'
;LRKAARLALKAHVQPSIDSEVHKALKAVADEIAINVFADNVRKLLLAAPFGPKAVLGVDPGIRTGCKLAVVDDSGKFLSHTVIHHNTDEAKENAKKTLLELFGTGLIRAVAVGNGTGGREIEIFIRKTMKENGVSDIPVVMVSEAGASVYSASEVAREEFPELDVTVRGAVSIARRLQDPLAELVKIDPKSIGVGQYQHDVSQNRLKKSLEHVVESCVNQVGVNLNTASMHLLAHVAGIGPGLARAVVEYRAIKGLFKSRQELLEVPRFSQKAFEQAAGFLRVPESENPLDNTGVHPERYPLLESLAQRLGKSLRDLTGGGAEAIKQDAAFKEEVGAFTYDDILRELEKPGRDPRETFVPFSYRDDIHEVKDLKPGMICPGIVTNVTNFGAFVDIGVHQDGLVHLSQLARRFVKDASQVVSPGDRVHVKVLEVNLEKNQISLSIKETLEAPAPRPRRAEGEGRPPRGEKRGGGRRDQGPPRGPRPSAPRPVFNNAFASLAALRDQLKPKK
;
A
#
# COMPACT_ATOMS: atom_id res chain seq x y z
N LEU A 1 33.62 -57.78 -19.55
CA LEU A 1 32.65 -56.82 -20.14
C LEU A 1 31.47 -56.50 -19.21
N ARG A 2 30.56 -57.43 -18.87
CA ARG A 2 29.38 -57.13 -18.01
C ARG A 2 29.70 -56.46 -16.66
N LYS A 3 30.78 -56.88 -15.99
CA LYS A 3 31.23 -56.28 -14.71
C LYS A 3 31.69 -54.83 -14.90
N ALA A 4 32.43 -54.55 -15.97
CA ALA A 4 32.86 -53.20 -16.33
C ALA A 4 31.67 -52.29 -16.72
N ALA A 5 30.72 -52.80 -17.50
CA ALA A 5 29.50 -52.06 -17.85
C ALA A 5 28.65 -51.70 -16.61
N ARG A 6 28.49 -52.64 -15.66
CA ARG A 6 27.80 -52.37 -14.39
C ARG A 6 28.51 -51.33 -13.54
N LEU A 7 29.85 -51.36 -13.51
CA LEU A 7 30.66 -50.38 -12.80
C LEU A 7 30.49 -48.99 -13.42
N ALA A 8 30.59 -48.89 -14.75
CA ALA A 8 30.42 -47.63 -15.47
C ALA A 8 29.01 -47.04 -15.28
N LEU A 9 27.97 -47.88 -15.33
CA LEU A 9 26.60 -47.46 -15.08
C LEU A 9 26.43 -46.88 -13.67
N LYS A 10 26.88 -47.61 -12.64
CA LYS A 10 26.68 -47.20 -11.23
C LYS A 10 27.58 -46.05 -10.78
N ALA A 11 28.82 -46.00 -11.26
CA ALA A 11 29.81 -45.04 -10.77
C ALA A 11 29.86 -43.74 -11.58
N HIS A 12 29.39 -43.76 -12.83
CA HIS A 12 29.51 -42.60 -13.74
C HIS A 12 28.18 -42.19 -14.34
N VAL A 13 27.50 -43.10 -15.04
CA VAL A 13 26.29 -42.74 -15.81
C VAL A 13 25.14 -42.34 -14.87
N GLN A 14 24.83 -43.18 -13.87
CA GLN A 14 23.74 -42.92 -12.96
C GLN A 14 23.96 -41.65 -12.11
N PRO A 15 25.12 -41.43 -11.47
CA PRO A 15 25.38 -40.17 -10.77
C PRO A 15 25.32 -38.93 -11.66
N SER A 16 25.75 -39.03 -12.93
CA SER A 16 25.64 -37.92 -13.89
C SER A 16 24.18 -37.59 -14.18
N ILE A 17 23.37 -38.62 -14.49
CA ILE A 17 21.94 -38.46 -14.75
C ILE A 17 21.22 -37.92 -13.50
N ASP A 18 21.50 -38.46 -12.31
CA ASP A 18 20.88 -38.02 -11.06
C ASP A 18 21.21 -36.53 -10.78
N SER A 19 22.46 -36.12 -11.02
CA SER A 19 22.89 -34.72 -10.90
C SER A 19 22.19 -33.81 -11.90
N GLU A 20 22.10 -34.22 -13.17
CA GLU A 20 21.38 -33.47 -14.21
C GLU A 20 19.89 -33.32 -13.90
N VAL A 21 19.24 -34.41 -13.48
CA VAL A 21 17.82 -34.41 -13.09
C VAL A 21 17.60 -33.54 -11.85
N HIS A 22 18.41 -33.66 -10.81
CA HIS A 22 18.32 -32.81 -9.62
C HIS A 22 18.51 -31.33 -9.96
N LYS A 23 19.47 -30.99 -10.83
CA LYS A 23 19.70 -29.61 -11.26
C LYS A 23 18.50 -29.07 -12.05
N ALA A 24 17.92 -29.88 -12.93
CA ALA A 24 16.72 -29.51 -13.68
C ALA A 24 15.52 -29.29 -12.75
N LEU A 25 15.26 -30.22 -11.83
CA LEU A 25 14.18 -30.10 -10.83
C LEU A 25 14.37 -28.89 -9.92
N LYS A 26 15.59 -28.64 -9.45
CA LYS A 26 15.92 -27.45 -8.65
C LYS A 26 15.72 -26.17 -9.45
N ALA A 27 16.08 -26.15 -10.73
CA ALA A 27 15.89 -24.98 -11.57
C ALA A 27 14.40 -24.58 -11.71
N VAL A 28 13.53 -25.58 -11.89
CA VAL A 28 12.06 -25.42 -11.94
C VAL A 28 11.51 -25.00 -10.58
N ALA A 29 11.93 -25.65 -9.49
CA ALA A 29 11.46 -25.32 -8.14
C ALA A 29 11.82 -23.87 -7.75
N ASP A 30 13.05 -23.44 -8.04
CA ASP A 30 13.49 -22.06 -7.85
C ASP A 30 12.65 -21.07 -8.65
N GLU A 31 12.35 -21.37 -9.91
CA GLU A 31 11.56 -20.46 -10.76
C GLU A 31 10.17 -20.23 -10.18
N ILE A 32 9.50 -21.31 -9.76
CA ILE A 32 8.18 -21.23 -9.13
C ILE A 32 8.27 -20.43 -7.82
N ALA A 33 9.24 -20.72 -6.96
CA ALA A 33 9.41 -20.02 -5.69
C ALA A 33 9.72 -18.52 -5.89
N ILE A 34 10.61 -18.19 -6.82
CA ILE A 34 10.97 -16.80 -7.14
C ILE A 34 9.76 -16.02 -7.68
N ASN A 35 8.91 -16.65 -8.49
CA ASN A 35 7.68 -16.00 -8.97
C ASN A 35 6.71 -15.68 -7.82
N VAL A 36 6.55 -16.58 -6.85
CA VAL A 36 5.75 -16.31 -5.64
C VAL A 36 6.34 -15.14 -4.84
N PHE A 37 7.66 -15.12 -4.67
CA PHE A 37 8.36 -14.04 -3.99
C PHE A 37 8.20 -12.70 -4.71
N ALA A 38 8.30 -12.70 -6.04
CA ALA A 38 8.07 -11.54 -6.89
C ALA A 38 6.65 -10.98 -6.74
N ASP A 39 5.64 -11.84 -6.73
CA ASP A 39 4.25 -11.45 -6.52
C ASP A 39 4.00 -10.87 -5.12
N ASN A 40 4.65 -11.42 -4.09
CA ASN A 40 4.56 -10.89 -2.73
C ASN A 40 5.16 -9.48 -2.62
N VAL A 41 6.32 -9.23 -3.24
CA VAL A 41 6.92 -7.89 -3.30
C VAL A 41 6.01 -6.93 -4.06
N ARG A 42 5.47 -7.37 -5.21
CA ARG A 42 4.56 -6.54 -6.01
C ARG A 42 3.38 -6.06 -5.17
N LYS A 43 2.77 -6.94 -4.37
CA LYS A 43 1.65 -6.59 -3.47
C LYS A 43 2.05 -5.59 -2.40
N LEU A 44 3.23 -5.77 -1.79
CA LEU A 44 3.73 -4.83 -0.78
C LEU A 44 4.00 -3.44 -1.38
N LEU A 45 4.60 -3.38 -2.57
CA LEU A 45 4.92 -2.13 -3.25
C LEU A 45 3.66 -1.40 -3.74
N LEU A 46 2.66 -2.14 -4.23
CA LEU A 46 1.41 -1.58 -4.75
C LEU A 46 0.31 -1.45 -3.69
N ALA A 47 0.65 -1.65 -2.41
CA ALA A 47 -0.28 -1.43 -1.32
C ALA A 47 -0.78 0.02 -1.31
N ALA A 48 -2.05 0.19 -0.96
CA ALA A 48 -2.72 1.50 -0.97
C ALA A 48 -2.01 2.50 -0.01
N PRO A 49 -1.60 3.68 -0.50
CA PRO A 49 -0.96 4.70 0.33
C PRO A 49 -1.99 5.44 1.19
N PHE A 50 -1.67 5.70 2.47
CA PHE A 50 -2.50 6.58 3.31
C PHE A 50 -2.44 8.05 2.85
N GLY A 51 -1.36 8.41 2.15
CA GLY A 51 -1.12 9.71 1.56
C GLY A 51 -0.38 10.69 2.49
N PRO A 52 -0.27 11.96 2.06
CA PRO A 52 0.54 12.98 2.74
C PRO A 52 -0.17 13.50 3.98
N LYS A 53 -0.12 12.72 5.07
CA LYS A 53 -0.71 13.03 6.36
C LYS A 53 0.24 12.62 7.46
N ALA A 54 0.26 13.35 8.57
CA ALA A 54 1.14 13.03 9.69
C ALA A 54 0.79 11.67 10.33
N VAL A 55 1.81 10.84 10.54
CA VAL A 55 1.68 9.46 11.06
C VAL A 55 2.56 9.28 12.29
N LEU A 56 2.03 8.60 13.30
CA LEU A 56 2.81 8.06 14.41
C LEU A 56 3.22 6.62 14.07
N GLY A 57 4.50 6.38 13.82
CA GLY A 57 5.07 5.04 13.70
C GLY A 57 5.37 4.44 15.06
N VAL A 58 5.04 3.16 15.23
CA VAL A 58 5.26 2.36 16.43
C VAL A 58 6.01 1.11 16.02
N ASP A 59 7.29 1.04 16.39
CA ASP A 59 8.11 -0.17 16.28
C ASP A 59 7.98 -0.97 17.59
N PRO A 60 7.31 -2.14 17.57
CA PRO A 60 7.04 -2.89 18.78
C PRO A 60 8.31 -3.43 19.44
N GLY A 61 8.32 -3.44 20.77
CA GLY A 61 9.40 -4.04 21.54
C GLY A 61 8.97 -4.33 22.97
N ILE A 62 9.22 -5.56 23.41
CA ILE A 62 8.85 -6.01 24.76
C ILE A 62 9.91 -5.55 25.76
N ARG A 63 11.13 -6.11 25.67
CA ARG A 63 12.22 -5.83 26.62
C ARG A 63 12.77 -4.41 26.49
N THR A 64 12.93 -3.93 25.25
CA THR A 64 13.56 -2.64 24.95
C THR A 64 12.54 -1.51 24.78
N GLY A 65 11.26 -1.77 25.07
CA GLY A 65 10.15 -0.83 24.87
C GLY A 65 9.77 -0.65 23.39
N CYS A 66 8.58 -0.09 23.17
CA CYS A 66 8.07 0.26 21.84
C CYS A 66 8.58 1.64 21.45
N LYS A 67 9.20 1.78 20.27
CA LYS A 67 9.76 3.05 19.79
C LYS A 67 8.67 3.76 19.01
N LEU A 68 8.45 5.01 19.36
CA LEU A 68 7.47 5.88 18.73
C LEU A 68 8.23 6.92 17.92
N ALA A 69 7.84 7.13 16.66
CA ALA A 69 8.37 8.20 15.82
C ALA A 69 7.23 8.93 15.11
N VAL A 70 7.25 10.26 15.16
CA VAL A 70 6.26 11.10 14.46
C VAL A 70 6.88 11.62 13.17
N VAL A 71 6.17 11.43 12.07
CA VAL A 71 6.46 12.08 10.78
C VAL A 71 5.33 13.03 10.39
N ASP A 72 5.67 14.15 9.76
CA ASP A 72 4.67 15.07 9.20
C ASP A 72 4.09 14.55 7.87
N ASP A 73 3.23 15.35 7.23
CA ASP A 73 2.59 15.04 5.95
C ASP A 73 3.57 14.84 4.78
N SER A 74 4.74 15.47 4.82
CA SER A 74 5.84 15.27 3.86
C SER A 74 6.68 14.02 4.15
N GLY A 75 6.45 13.37 5.29
CA GLY A 75 7.27 12.27 5.79
C GLY A 75 8.55 12.72 6.48
N LYS A 76 8.69 14.00 6.81
CA LYS A 76 9.82 14.51 7.59
C LYS A 76 9.67 14.09 9.04
N PHE A 77 10.78 13.61 9.61
CA PHE A 77 10.86 13.25 11.03
C PHE A 77 10.70 14.47 11.93
N LEU A 78 9.86 14.37 12.96
CA LEU A 78 9.58 15.46 13.90
C LEU A 78 10.11 15.16 15.31
N SER A 79 9.79 13.98 15.86
CA SER A 79 10.18 13.60 17.20
C SER A 79 10.08 12.09 17.39
N HIS A 80 10.75 11.58 18.44
CA HIS A 80 10.62 10.19 18.85
C HIS A 80 10.51 10.08 20.38
N THR A 81 10.02 8.94 20.85
CA THR A 81 10.08 8.54 22.26
C THR A 81 10.02 7.02 22.39
N VAL A 82 10.13 6.50 23.60
CA VAL A 82 10.00 5.07 23.90
C VAL A 82 8.98 4.88 25.01
N ILE A 83 8.05 3.94 24.81
CA ILE A 83 7.07 3.57 25.83
C ILE A 83 7.23 2.10 26.23
N HIS A 84 6.92 1.79 27.48
CA HIS A 84 6.88 0.43 28.00
C HIS A 84 5.45 0.12 28.46
N HIS A 85 4.99 -1.11 28.28
CA HIS A 85 3.62 -1.52 28.64
C HIS A 85 3.58 -2.87 29.38
N ASN A 86 4.71 -3.28 29.96
CA ASN A 86 4.92 -4.57 30.62
C ASN A 86 4.49 -4.59 32.09
N THR A 87 4.43 -3.45 32.78
CA THR A 87 3.93 -3.32 34.17
C THR A 87 2.78 -2.32 34.23
N ASP A 88 2.00 -2.32 35.30
CA ASP A 88 0.86 -1.39 35.43
C ASP A 88 1.31 0.07 35.51
N GLU A 89 2.40 0.35 36.23
CA GLU A 89 3.01 1.69 36.24
C GLU A 89 3.48 2.11 34.84
N ALA A 90 4.13 1.20 34.10
CA ALA A 90 4.59 1.48 32.74
C ALA A 90 3.40 1.75 31.80
N LYS A 91 2.31 0.98 31.91
CA LYS A 91 1.07 1.21 31.14
C LYS A 91 0.47 2.58 31.43
N GLU A 92 0.40 3.01 32.69
CA GLU A 92 -0.10 4.34 33.03
C GLU A 92 0.77 5.46 32.47
N ASN A 93 2.11 5.30 32.51
CA ASN A 93 3.02 6.26 31.90
C ASN A 93 2.89 6.29 30.37
N ALA A 94 2.82 5.13 29.72
CA ALA A 94 2.60 5.01 28.28
C ALA A 94 1.26 5.64 27.86
N LYS A 95 0.19 5.43 28.65
CA LYS A 95 -1.11 6.04 28.44
C LYS A 95 -1.02 7.57 28.46
N LYS A 96 -0.35 8.15 29.46
CA LYS A 96 -0.13 9.61 29.52
C LYS A 96 0.61 10.13 28.27
N THR A 97 1.72 9.49 27.90
CA THR A 97 2.50 9.87 26.70
C THR A 97 1.67 9.80 25.42
N LEU A 98 0.88 8.74 25.22
CA LEU A 98 0.01 8.60 24.05
C LEU A 98 -1.06 9.69 24.01
N LEU A 99 -1.71 10.00 25.14
CA LEU A 99 -2.73 11.04 25.21
C LEU A 99 -2.15 12.44 24.97
N GLU A 100 -0.94 12.72 25.44
CA GLU A 100 -0.23 13.97 25.11
C GLU A 100 0.04 14.08 23.61
N LEU A 101 0.53 13.00 22.98
CA LEU A 101 0.77 12.94 21.54
C LEU A 101 -0.52 13.16 20.73
N PHE A 102 -1.61 12.49 21.09
CA PHE A 102 -2.91 12.68 20.42
C PHE A 102 -3.48 14.07 20.69
N GLY A 103 -3.27 14.62 21.89
CA GLY A 103 -3.69 15.97 22.29
C GLY A 103 -3.03 17.10 21.47
N THR A 104 -1.90 16.83 20.80
CA THR A 104 -1.30 17.79 19.85
C THR A 104 -2.21 18.12 18.67
N GLY A 105 -3.13 17.21 18.31
CA GLY A 105 -3.98 17.30 17.14
C GLY A 105 -3.23 17.16 15.80
N LEU A 106 -1.95 16.74 15.82
CA LEU A 106 -1.13 16.56 14.63
C LEU A 106 -1.38 15.20 13.96
N ILE A 107 -1.43 14.13 14.75
CA ILE A 107 -1.47 12.74 14.27
C ILE A 107 -2.78 12.47 13.51
N ARG A 108 -2.68 11.81 12.35
CA ARG A 108 -3.83 11.40 11.52
C ARG A 108 -3.97 9.89 11.40
N ALA A 109 -2.93 9.12 11.70
CA ALA A 109 -2.97 7.67 11.84
C ALA A 109 -1.83 7.18 12.74
N VAL A 110 -2.01 5.98 13.30
CA VAL A 110 -0.95 5.24 14.00
C VAL A 110 -0.57 4.03 13.16
N ALA A 111 0.68 3.94 12.73
CA ALA A 111 1.25 2.79 12.04
C ALA A 111 1.96 1.90 13.04
N VAL A 112 1.50 0.66 13.23
CA VAL A 112 2.09 -0.30 14.17
C VAL A 112 2.77 -1.41 13.39
N GLY A 113 4.05 -1.65 13.67
CA GLY A 113 4.80 -2.78 13.10
C GLY A 113 4.17 -4.11 13.47
N ASN A 114 4.17 -5.07 12.54
CA ASN A 114 3.58 -6.39 12.73
C ASN A 114 4.51 -7.46 13.29
N GLY A 115 5.63 -7.07 13.90
CA GLY A 115 6.55 -7.98 14.57
C GLY A 115 6.19 -8.37 15.98
N THR A 116 7.24 -8.74 16.72
CA THR A 116 7.12 -9.26 18.09
C THR A 116 6.56 -8.20 19.03
N GLY A 117 5.38 -8.44 19.59
CA GLY A 117 4.70 -7.49 20.48
C GLY A 117 3.78 -6.49 19.75
N GLY A 118 3.67 -6.57 18.42
CA GLY A 118 2.90 -5.63 17.60
C GLY A 118 1.40 -5.66 17.91
N ARG A 119 0.83 -6.85 18.10
CA ARG A 119 -0.58 -7.01 18.40
C ARG A 119 -0.94 -6.53 19.80
N GLU A 120 -0.09 -6.82 20.78
CA GLU A 120 -0.24 -6.41 22.17
C GLU A 120 -0.22 -4.89 22.29
N ILE A 121 0.72 -4.22 21.62
CA ILE A 121 0.77 -2.75 21.62
C ILE A 121 -0.38 -2.13 20.81
N GLU A 122 -0.80 -2.73 19.71
CA GLU A 122 -1.97 -2.28 18.95
C GLU A 122 -3.23 -2.27 19.83
N ILE A 123 -3.51 -3.39 20.52
CA ILE A 123 -4.65 -3.52 21.44
C ILE A 123 -4.56 -2.47 22.55
N PHE A 124 -3.37 -2.29 23.13
CA PHE A 124 -3.14 -1.29 24.17
C PHE A 124 -3.42 0.15 23.69
N ILE A 125 -2.93 0.52 22.50
CA ILE A 125 -3.17 1.83 21.89
C ILE A 125 -4.66 2.03 21.63
N ARG A 126 -5.33 1.07 20.98
CA ARG A 126 -6.77 1.15 20.69
C ARG A 126 -7.60 1.29 21.95
N LYS A 127 -7.32 0.48 22.98
CA LYS A 127 -8.00 0.56 24.28
C LYS A 127 -7.82 1.94 24.92
N THR A 128 -6.59 2.44 24.94
CA THR A 128 -6.26 3.77 25.45
C THR A 128 -7.03 4.87 24.72
N MET A 129 -7.09 4.80 23.39
CA MET A 129 -7.81 5.76 22.57
C MET A 129 -9.33 5.73 22.85
N LYS A 130 -9.92 4.52 22.91
CA LYS A 130 -11.35 4.31 23.17
C LYS A 130 -11.78 4.83 24.54
N GLU A 131 -11.03 4.52 25.59
CA GLU A 131 -11.30 4.98 26.96
C GLU A 131 -11.25 6.51 27.11
N ASN A 132 -10.56 7.21 26.20
CA ASN A 132 -10.35 8.65 26.27
C ASN A 132 -11.03 9.41 25.11
N GLY A 133 -11.96 8.77 24.41
CA GLY A 133 -12.78 9.40 23.37
C GLY A 133 -12.03 9.77 22.07
N VAL A 134 -10.86 9.18 21.82
CA VAL A 134 -10.11 9.37 20.57
C VAL A 134 -10.57 8.31 19.57
N SER A 135 -11.45 8.69 18.62
CA SER A 135 -12.03 7.74 17.64
C SER A 135 -11.71 8.05 16.18
N ASP A 136 -11.27 9.27 15.86
CA ASP A 136 -11.03 9.70 14.47
C ASP A 136 -9.66 9.30 13.90
N ILE A 137 -8.79 8.69 14.71
CA ILE A 137 -7.43 8.32 14.30
C ILE A 137 -7.39 6.80 14.09
N PRO A 138 -7.26 6.30 12.85
CA PRO A 138 -7.10 4.89 12.60
C PRO A 138 -5.75 4.38 13.12
N VAL A 139 -5.77 3.23 13.77
CA VAL A 139 -4.58 2.41 14.06
C VAL A 139 -4.49 1.36 12.96
N VAL A 140 -3.32 1.20 12.36
CA VAL A 140 -3.11 0.38 11.17
C VAL A 140 -1.86 -0.47 11.37
N MET A 141 -2.01 -1.79 11.21
CA MET A 141 -0.89 -2.70 11.18
C MET A 141 -0.14 -2.57 9.85
N VAL A 142 1.19 -2.46 9.94
CA VAL A 142 2.11 -2.26 8.81
C VAL A 142 3.19 -3.32 8.86
N SER A 143 3.56 -3.85 7.69
CA SER A 143 4.67 -4.80 7.60
C SER A 143 5.99 -4.17 8.03
N GLU A 144 6.69 -4.80 8.97
CA GLU A 144 8.06 -4.43 9.36
C GLU A 144 9.13 -5.14 8.52
N ALA A 145 8.74 -5.92 7.51
CA ALA A 145 9.68 -6.67 6.68
C ALA A 145 10.77 -5.75 6.10
N GLY A 146 12.03 -6.03 6.41
CA GLY A 146 13.17 -5.21 5.98
C GLY A 146 13.36 -3.89 6.75
N ALA A 147 12.53 -3.55 7.74
CA ALA A 147 12.69 -2.31 8.52
C ALA A 147 14.01 -2.29 9.31
N SER A 148 14.41 -3.43 9.88
CA SER A 148 15.71 -3.57 10.54
C SER A 148 16.87 -3.43 9.55
N VAL A 149 16.73 -3.98 8.33
CA VAL A 149 17.73 -3.86 7.27
C VAL A 149 17.88 -2.40 6.82
N TYR A 150 16.76 -1.70 6.63
CA TYR A 150 16.78 -0.25 6.38
C TYR A 150 17.48 0.49 7.51
N SER A 151 17.10 0.28 8.77
CA SER A 151 17.63 1.04 9.90
C SER A 151 19.15 0.94 10.08
N ALA A 152 19.73 -0.20 9.67
CA ALA A 152 21.16 -0.48 9.69
C ALA A 152 21.88 -0.13 8.37
N SER A 153 21.15 0.32 7.34
CA SER A 153 21.70 0.67 6.03
C SER A 153 22.45 2.01 6.04
N GLU A 154 23.29 2.22 5.03
CA GLU A 154 23.93 3.51 4.76
C GLU A 154 22.88 4.59 4.45
N VAL A 155 21.85 4.25 3.68
CA VAL A 155 20.73 5.17 3.37
C VAL A 155 20.10 5.74 4.63
N ALA A 156 19.80 4.90 5.62
CA ALA A 156 19.20 5.38 6.87
C ALA A 156 20.20 6.16 7.76
N ARG A 157 21.50 5.84 7.68
CA ARG A 157 22.56 6.64 8.35
C ARG A 157 22.72 8.02 7.72
N GLU A 158 22.58 8.13 6.41
CA GLU A 158 22.61 9.41 5.69
C GLU A 158 21.34 10.24 5.97
N GLU A 159 20.16 9.61 5.95
CA GLU A 159 18.90 10.31 6.27
C GLU A 159 18.84 10.75 7.74
N PHE A 160 19.36 9.92 8.67
CA PHE A 160 19.27 10.15 10.11
C PHE A 160 20.57 9.84 10.87
N PRO A 161 21.63 10.66 10.71
CA PRO A 161 22.93 10.42 11.34
C PRO A 161 22.86 10.31 12.86
N GLU A 162 22.08 11.19 13.48
CA GLU A 162 21.97 11.36 14.94
C GLU A 162 20.97 10.42 15.61
N LEU A 163 20.14 9.70 14.84
CA LEU A 163 19.12 8.80 15.41
C LEU A 163 19.69 7.40 15.65
N ASP A 164 19.29 6.80 16.78
CA ASP A 164 19.54 5.40 17.05
C ASP A 164 18.88 4.48 15.99
N VAL A 165 19.49 3.32 15.76
CA VAL A 165 19.03 2.32 14.81
C VAL A 165 17.55 1.97 15.03
N THR A 166 17.11 1.80 16.28
CA THR A 166 15.72 1.42 16.57
C THR A 166 14.71 2.53 16.25
N VAL A 167 15.10 3.79 16.39
CA VAL A 167 14.24 4.93 16.03
C VAL A 167 14.05 5.01 14.52
N ARG A 168 15.11 4.74 13.74
CA ARG A 168 15.02 4.69 12.27
C ARG A 168 14.01 3.65 11.78
N GLY A 169 13.90 2.52 12.49
CA GLY A 169 12.86 1.50 12.25
C GLY A 169 11.45 2.06 12.37
N ALA A 170 11.15 2.75 13.49
CA ALA A 170 9.85 3.39 13.72
C ALA A 170 9.52 4.47 12.67
N VAL A 171 10.52 5.24 12.22
CA VAL A 171 10.35 6.21 11.13
C VAL A 171 9.96 5.51 9.83
N SER A 172 10.62 4.38 9.49
CA SER A 172 10.28 3.61 8.29
C SER A 172 8.86 3.05 8.38
N ILE A 173 8.43 2.54 9.53
CA ILE A 173 7.05 2.06 9.73
C ILE A 173 6.02 3.18 9.48
N ALA A 174 6.28 4.40 9.96
CA ALA A 174 5.40 5.54 9.72
C ALA A 174 5.31 5.89 8.22
N ARG A 175 6.46 5.98 7.54
CA ARG A 175 6.55 6.32 6.12
C ARG A 175 5.96 5.25 5.20
N ARG A 176 6.08 3.98 5.56
CA ARG A 176 5.44 2.86 4.84
C ARG A 176 3.92 3.00 4.82
N LEU A 177 3.31 3.51 5.89
CA LEU A 177 1.86 3.77 5.87
C LEU A 177 1.52 4.92 4.92
N GLN A 178 2.33 5.99 4.91
CA GLN A 178 2.11 7.15 4.02
C GLN A 178 2.19 6.73 2.55
N ASP A 179 3.29 6.10 2.15
CA ASP A 179 3.49 5.54 0.83
C ASP A 179 4.42 4.30 0.87
N PRO A 180 3.86 3.07 0.76
CA PRO A 180 4.64 1.84 0.77
C PRO A 180 5.72 1.80 -0.30
N LEU A 181 5.40 2.25 -1.53
CA LEU A 181 6.32 2.20 -2.66
C LEU A 181 7.53 3.09 -2.40
N ALA A 182 7.30 4.36 -2.01
CA ALA A 182 8.36 5.34 -1.83
C ALA A 182 9.35 4.99 -0.70
N GLU A 183 8.90 4.23 0.30
CA GLU A 183 9.72 3.81 1.43
C GLU A 183 10.41 2.46 1.19
N LEU A 184 9.72 1.46 0.61
CA LEU A 184 10.28 0.13 0.38
C LEU A 184 11.38 0.10 -0.70
N VAL A 185 11.36 1.01 -1.67
CA VAL A 185 12.43 1.13 -2.69
C VAL A 185 13.79 1.51 -2.11
N LYS A 186 13.85 1.99 -0.87
CA LYS A 186 15.12 2.32 -0.18
C LYS A 186 15.87 1.08 0.31
N ILE A 187 15.25 -0.10 0.20
CA ILE A 187 15.73 -1.36 0.76
C ILE A 187 16.12 -2.26 -0.40
N ASP A 188 17.20 -3.04 -0.24
CA ASP A 188 17.51 -4.12 -1.19
C ASP A 188 16.28 -5.04 -1.29
N PRO A 189 15.69 -5.24 -2.48
CA PRO A 189 14.44 -5.99 -2.64
C PRO A 189 14.51 -7.41 -2.07
N LYS A 190 15.69 -8.05 -2.09
CA LYS A 190 15.87 -9.40 -1.50
C LYS A 190 15.72 -9.42 0.03
N SER A 191 15.83 -8.25 0.67
CA SER A 191 15.79 -8.06 2.12
C SER A 191 14.40 -7.66 2.62
N ILE A 192 13.48 -7.35 1.72
CA ILE A 192 12.06 -7.19 2.03
C ILE A 192 11.50 -8.60 2.25
N GLY A 193 11.69 -9.23 3.42
CA GLY A 193 11.40 -10.67 3.63
C GLY A 193 10.15 -11.20 2.90
N VAL A 194 10.35 -11.86 1.75
CA VAL A 194 9.31 -12.09 0.72
C VAL A 194 8.64 -13.46 0.82
N GLY A 195 9.22 -14.36 1.61
CA GLY A 195 8.71 -15.71 1.79
C GLY A 195 9.70 -16.64 2.48
N GLN A 196 9.20 -17.82 2.84
CA GLN A 196 10.01 -18.88 3.45
C GLN A 196 11.05 -19.41 2.45
N TYR A 197 12.22 -19.80 2.94
CA TYR A 197 13.28 -20.41 2.12
C TYR A 197 13.83 -19.50 1.00
N GLN A 198 13.63 -18.19 1.07
CA GLN A 198 14.17 -17.22 0.10
C GLN A 198 15.70 -17.29 -0.05
N HIS A 199 16.40 -17.79 0.97
CA HIS A 199 17.86 -17.96 0.95
C HIS A 199 18.31 -19.27 0.29
N ASP A 200 17.38 -20.20 0.06
CA ASP A 200 17.67 -21.53 -0.50
C ASP A 200 17.48 -21.58 -2.03
N VAL A 201 16.93 -20.53 -2.63
CA VAL A 201 16.83 -20.37 -4.10
C VAL A 201 18.06 -19.69 -4.68
N SER A 202 18.21 -19.74 -6.01
CA SER A 202 19.25 -19.00 -6.71
C SER A 202 19.19 -17.48 -6.44
N GLN A 203 20.12 -16.99 -5.62
CA GLN A 203 20.17 -15.57 -5.20
C GLN A 203 20.33 -14.59 -6.37
N ASN A 204 21.06 -14.98 -7.42
CA ASN A 204 21.22 -14.15 -8.61
C ASN A 204 19.92 -14.02 -9.41
N ARG A 205 19.15 -15.11 -9.54
CA ARG A 205 17.85 -15.07 -10.22
C ARG A 205 16.82 -14.32 -9.38
N LEU A 206 16.81 -14.55 -8.07
CA LEU A 206 15.94 -13.84 -7.13
C LEU A 206 16.17 -12.33 -7.23
N LYS A 207 17.42 -11.87 -7.09
CA LYS A 207 17.76 -10.45 -7.17
C LYS A 207 17.24 -9.81 -8.45
N LYS A 208 17.56 -10.40 -9.62
CA LYS A 208 17.11 -9.88 -10.92
C LYS A 208 15.58 -9.80 -11.03
N SER A 209 14.89 -10.83 -10.53
CA SER A 209 13.43 -10.87 -10.56
C SER A 209 12.81 -9.78 -9.69
N LEU A 210 13.33 -9.59 -8.47
CA LEU A 210 12.79 -8.58 -7.55
C LEU A 210 13.12 -7.15 -8.00
N GLU A 211 14.32 -6.91 -8.55
CA GLU A 211 14.68 -5.63 -9.18
C GLU A 211 13.72 -5.28 -10.32
N HIS A 212 13.38 -6.26 -11.17
CA HIS A 212 12.41 -6.06 -12.24
C HIS A 212 11.00 -5.76 -11.73
N VAL A 213 10.57 -6.41 -10.64
CA VAL A 213 9.30 -6.09 -9.99
C VAL A 213 9.29 -4.66 -9.47
N VAL A 214 10.36 -4.22 -8.81
CA VAL A 214 10.47 -2.85 -8.30
C VAL A 214 10.38 -1.83 -9.44
N GLU A 215 11.16 -2.02 -10.50
CA GLU A 215 11.12 -1.17 -11.69
C GLU A 215 9.71 -1.15 -12.30
N SER A 216 9.09 -2.33 -12.49
CA SER A 216 7.73 -2.44 -12.99
C SER A 216 6.72 -1.67 -12.14
N CYS A 217 6.75 -1.81 -10.81
CA CYS A 217 5.84 -1.12 -9.90
C CYS A 217 6.04 0.39 -9.91
N VAL A 218 7.30 0.87 -9.86
CA VAL A 218 7.61 2.31 -9.87
C VAL A 218 7.13 2.97 -11.15
N ASN A 219 7.40 2.36 -12.30
CA ASN A 219 7.01 2.92 -13.60
C ASN A 219 5.50 2.78 -13.84
N GLN A 220 4.86 1.72 -13.34
CA GLN A 220 3.39 1.59 -13.38
C GLN A 220 2.70 2.68 -12.56
N VAL A 221 3.19 2.95 -11.34
CA VAL A 221 2.62 4.00 -10.47
C VAL A 221 2.93 5.38 -11.01
N GLY A 222 4.12 5.59 -11.59
CA GLY A 222 4.63 6.89 -12.01
C GLY A 222 5.10 7.74 -10.83
N VAL A 223 6.00 8.69 -11.10
CA VAL A 223 6.76 9.39 -10.06
C VAL A 223 6.62 10.89 -10.22
N ASN A 224 6.24 11.61 -9.15
CA ASN A 224 6.25 13.07 -9.16
C ASN A 224 7.69 13.58 -9.11
N LEU A 225 8.12 14.27 -10.17
CA LEU A 225 9.48 14.74 -10.36
C LEU A 225 9.93 15.72 -9.27
N ASN A 226 9.01 16.55 -8.77
CA ASN A 226 9.30 17.61 -7.81
C ASN A 226 9.40 17.11 -6.37
N THR A 227 8.77 15.98 -6.03
CA THR A 227 8.72 15.47 -4.65
C THR A 227 9.46 14.16 -4.44
N ALA A 228 9.69 13.37 -5.49
CA ALA A 228 10.28 12.05 -5.37
C ALA A 228 11.69 12.06 -4.76
N SER A 229 12.02 11.05 -3.98
CA SER A 229 13.36 10.84 -3.46
C SER A 229 14.32 10.40 -4.57
N MET A 230 15.62 10.59 -4.35
CA MET A 230 16.66 10.04 -5.24
C MET A 230 16.50 8.53 -5.42
N HIS A 231 16.17 7.79 -4.36
CA HIS A 231 15.99 6.34 -4.39
C HIS A 231 14.81 5.93 -5.27
N LEU A 232 13.67 6.63 -5.19
CA LEU A 232 12.52 6.36 -6.05
C LEU A 232 12.83 6.68 -7.52
N LEU A 233 13.46 7.83 -7.79
CA LEU A 233 13.85 8.22 -9.14
C LEU A 233 14.84 7.24 -9.78
N ALA A 234 15.72 6.61 -8.99
CA ALA A 234 16.69 5.66 -9.50
C ALA A 234 16.05 4.41 -10.15
N HIS A 235 14.80 4.10 -9.80
CA HIS A 235 14.05 2.98 -10.36
C HIS A 235 13.15 3.36 -11.55
N VAL A 236 13.13 4.64 -11.94
CA VAL A 236 12.45 5.07 -13.17
C VAL A 236 13.28 4.65 -14.38
N ALA A 237 12.59 4.13 -15.39
CA ALA A 237 13.22 3.65 -16.63
C ALA A 237 14.15 4.72 -17.22
N GLY A 238 15.41 4.35 -17.49
CA GLY A 238 16.40 5.23 -18.10
C GLY A 238 17.10 6.24 -17.17
N ILE A 239 16.77 6.30 -15.87
CA ILE A 239 17.40 7.25 -14.92
C ILE A 239 18.58 6.60 -14.19
N GLY A 240 18.33 5.56 -13.39
CA GLY A 240 19.35 4.95 -12.54
C GLY A 240 19.89 5.90 -11.44
N PRO A 241 20.82 5.43 -10.57
CA PRO A 241 21.24 6.20 -9.40
C PRO A 241 21.95 7.52 -9.71
N GLY A 242 22.75 7.55 -10.78
CA GLY A 242 23.55 8.72 -11.15
C GLY A 242 22.70 9.90 -11.64
N LEU A 243 21.74 9.67 -12.55
CA LEU A 243 20.84 10.72 -13.01
C LEU A 243 19.84 11.09 -11.93
N ALA A 244 19.38 10.14 -11.11
CA ALA A 244 18.47 10.44 -10.01
C ALA A 244 19.06 11.47 -9.04
N ARG A 245 20.36 11.33 -8.70
CA ARG A 245 21.08 12.32 -7.91
C ARG A 245 21.13 13.68 -8.61
N ALA A 246 21.50 13.70 -9.89
CA ALA A 246 21.60 14.93 -10.67
C ALA A 246 20.27 15.68 -10.76
N VAL A 247 19.15 14.97 -10.89
CA VAL A 247 17.79 15.55 -10.89
C VAL A 247 17.47 16.21 -9.54
N VAL A 248 17.76 15.53 -8.43
CA VAL A 248 17.51 16.07 -7.08
C VAL A 248 18.40 17.28 -6.78
N GLU A 249 19.68 17.23 -7.17
CA GLU A 249 20.61 18.36 -7.05
C GLU A 249 20.17 19.54 -7.91
N TYR A 250 19.75 19.29 -9.15
CA TYR A 250 19.26 20.33 -10.06
C TYR A 250 18.06 21.06 -9.44
N ARG A 251 17.04 20.34 -8.95
CA ARG A 251 15.86 20.99 -8.35
C ARG A 251 16.16 21.73 -7.05
N ALA A 252 17.18 21.29 -6.30
CA ALA A 252 17.61 21.99 -5.09
C ALA A 252 18.27 23.35 -5.41
N ILE A 253 18.94 23.46 -6.56
CA ILE A 253 19.67 24.67 -6.98
C ILE A 253 18.79 25.60 -7.82
N LYS A 254 18.07 25.05 -8.81
CA LYS A 254 17.31 25.81 -9.81
C LYS A 254 15.84 26.03 -9.43
N GLY A 255 15.35 25.30 -8.44
CA GLY A 255 13.94 25.26 -8.07
C GLY A 255 13.19 24.09 -8.71
N LEU A 256 11.87 24.05 -8.48
CA LEU A 256 11.01 22.97 -8.97
C LEU A 256 10.88 23.01 -10.50
N PHE A 257 10.78 21.82 -11.10
CA PHE A 257 10.52 21.66 -12.52
C PHE A 257 9.10 22.12 -12.85
N LYS A 258 8.94 22.87 -13.94
CA LYS A 258 7.63 23.33 -14.43
C LYS A 258 7.16 22.55 -15.66
N SER A 259 8.07 21.83 -16.30
CA SER A 259 7.74 20.93 -17.41
C SER A 259 8.67 19.72 -17.40
N ARG A 260 8.25 18.64 -18.05
CA ARG A 260 9.15 17.50 -18.30
C ARG A 260 10.38 17.92 -19.10
N GLN A 261 10.21 18.83 -20.06
CA GLN A 261 11.25 19.24 -21.00
C GLN A 261 12.50 19.80 -20.32
N GLU A 262 12.33 20.44 -19.15
CA GLU A 262 13.43 20.96 -18.32
C GLU A 262 14.40 19.86 -17.84
N LEU A 263 14.00 18.57 -17.89
CA LEU A 263 14.92 17.45 -17.63
C LEU A 263 16.13 17.45 -18.55
N LEU A 264 16.00 17.95 -19.78
CA LEU A 264 17.13 18.05 -20.73
C LEU A 264 18.18 19.08 -20.30
N GLU A 265 17.85 19.97 -19.37
CA GLU A 265 18.81 20.91 -18.78
C GLU A 265 19.60 20.29 -17.63
N VAL A 266 19.17 19.12 -17.14
CA VAL A 266 19.87 18.41 -16.07
C VAL A 266 21.20 17.87 -16.61
N PRO A 267 22.34 18.10 -15.93
CA PRO A 267 23.64 17.62 -16.39
C PRO A 267 23.64 16.10 -16.65
N ARG A 268 24.12 15.71 -17.84
CA ARG A 268 24.22 14.32 -18.33
C ARG A 268 22.89 13.65 -18.68
N PHE A 269 21.77 14.38 -18.62
CA PHE A 269 20.47 13.86 -19.02
C PHE A 269 20.34 13.92 -20.56
N SER A 270 20.51 12.78 -21.21
CA SER A 270 20.51 12.69 -22.68
C SER A 270 19.09 12.66 -23.26
N GLN A 271 18.97 12.95 -24.55
CA GLN A 271 17.71 12.77 -25.28
C GLN A 271 17.17 11.34 -25.17
N LYS A 272 18.05 10.33 -25.13
CA LYS A 272 17.63 8.93 -24.98
C LYS A 272 17.13 8.65 -23.56
N ALA A 273 17.78 9.19 -22.54
CA ALA A 273 17.30 9.08 -21.15
C ALA A 273 15.92 9.73 -21.01
N PHE A 274 15.72 10.88 -21.66
CA PHE A 274 14.43 11.56 -21.71
C PHE A 274 13.34 10.72 -22.38
N GLU A 275 13.61 10.16 -23.55
CA GLU A 275 12.68 9.27 -24.25
C GLU A 275 12.29 8.03 -23.41
N GLN A 276 13.19 7.52 -22.57
CA GLN A 276 12.87 6.37 -21.72
C GLN A 276 12.13 6.76 -20.44
N ALA A 277 12.41 7.94 -19.88
CA ALA A 277 11.92 8.32 -18.55
C ALA A 277 10.65 9.18 -18.58
N ALA A 278 10.47 10.02 -19.60
CA ALA A 278 9.52 11.14 -19.55
C ALA A 278 8.06 10.71 -19.36
N GLY A 279 7.66 9.54 -19.89
CA GLY A 279 6.30 9.01 -19.72
C GLY A 279 5.97 8.58 -18.28
N PHE A 280 6.98 8.32 -17.46
CA PHE A 280 6.83 7.84 -16.08
C PHE A 280 6.98 8.96 -15.04
N LEU A 281 7.48 10.12 -15.44
CA LEU A 281 7.70 11.28 -14.57
C LEU A 281 6.53 12.25 -14.69
N ARG A 282 5.96 12.69 -13.57
CA ARG A 282 4.83 13.63 -13.56
C ARG A 282 5.24 14.98 -12.98
N VAL A 283 4.67 16.04 -13.55
CA VAL A 283 4.77 17.42 -13.03
C VAL A 283 3.33 17.96 -12.88
N PRO A 284 2.66 17.68 -11.76
CA PRO A 284 1.26 18.10 -11.54
C PRO A 284 1.05 19.61 -11.65
N GLU A 285 2.08 20.39 -11.33
CA GLU A 285 2.04 21.84 -11.33
C GLU A 285 2.31 22.46 -12.72
N SER A 286 2.51 21.65 -13.76
CA SER A 286 2.84 22.12 -15.10
C SER A 286 1.70 22.90 -15.75
N GLU A 287 2.06 23.87 -16.60
CA GLU A 287 1.09 24.54 -17.47
C GLU A 287 0.52 23.60 -18.54
N ASN A 288 1.31 22.62 -18.99
CA ASN A 288 0.85 21.59 -19.91
C ASN A 288 0.15 20.47 -19.13
N PRO A 289 -1.17 20.27 -19.30
CA PRO A 289 -1.91 19.25 -18.55
C PRO A 289 -1.43 17.82 -18.83
N LEU A 290 -0.76 17.58 -19.96
CA LEU A 290 -0.23 16.26 -20.33
C LEU A 290 0.96 15.84 -19.46
N ASP A 291 1.68 16.79 -18.86
CA ASP A 291 2.81 16.50 -17.97
C ASP A 291 2.38 15.83 -16.65
N ASN A 292 1.09 15.84 -16.35
CA ASN A 292 0.50 15.07 -15.25
C ASN A 292 -0.13 13.75 -15.72
N THR A 293 0.13 13.26 -16.92
CA THR A 293 -0.45 12.01 -17.47
C THR A 293 0.63 10.99 -17.83
N GLY A 294 0.30 9.73 -18.05
CA GLY A 294 1.21 8.74 -18.64
C GLY A 294 1.49 8.94 -20.14
N VAL A 295 0.88 9.95 -20.77
CA VAL A 295 1.11 10.23 -22.19
C VAL A 295 2.54 10.72 -22.40
N HIS A 296 3.27 10.05 -23.28
CA HIS A 296 4.65 10.39 -23.58
C HIS A 296 4.74 11.71 -24.38
N PRO A 297 5.74 12.60 -24.11
CA PRO A 297 5.92 13.87 -24.85
C PRO A 297 6.02 13.75 -26.38
N GLU A 298 6.43 12.59 -26.91
CA GLU A 298 6.44 12.33 -28.35
C GLU A 298 5.06 12.49 -29.02
N ARG A 299 3.98 12.35 -28.22
CA ARG A 299 2.59 12.41 -28.69
C ARG A 299 1.95 13.78 -28.50
N TYR A 300 2.63 14.73 -27.88
CA TYR A 300 2.06 16.05 -27.60
C TYR A 300 1.66 16.81 -28.88
N PRO A 301 2.51 16.90 -29.92
CA PRO A 301 2.13 17.63 -31.15
C PRO A 301 0.87 17.05 -31.82
N LEU A 302 0.68 15.74 -31.71
CA LEU A 302 -0.49 15.06 -32.26
C LEU A 302 -1.75 15.38 -31.46
N LEU A 303 -1.67 15.40 -30.13
CA LEU A 303 -2.79 15.79 -29.26
C LEU A 303 -3.13 17.27 -29.38
N GLU A 304 -2.13 18.14 -29.61
CA GLU A 304 -2.35 19.56 -29.91
C GLU A 304 -3.10 19.73 -31.22
N SER A 305 -2.72 18.99 -32.26
CA SER A 305 -3.40 18.97 -33.55
C SER A 305 -4.84 18.47 -33.42
N LEU A 306 -5.07 17.41 -32.63
CA LEU A 306 -6.41 16.91 -32.31
C LEU A 306 -7.25 17.98 -31.59
N ALA A 307 -6.69 18.64 -30.57
CA ALA A 307 -7.39 19.70 -29.84
C ALA A 307 -7.83 20.83 -30.78
N GLN A 308 -6.96 21.24 -31.71
CA GLN A 308 -7.28 22.23 -32.74
C GLN A 308 -8.41 21.75 -33.68
N ARG A 309 -8.36 20.49 -34.16
CA ARG A 309 -9.43 19.91 -34.99
C ARG A 309 -10.79 19.91 -34.30
N LEU A 310 -10.80 19.68 -32.99
CA LEU A 310 -12.01 19.68 -32.17
C LEU A 310 -12.41 21.08 -31.67
N GLY A 311 -11.65 22.12 -32.00
CA GLY A 311 -11.90 23.49 -31.52
C GLY A 311 -11.76 23.65 -30.01
N LYS A 312 -10.87 22.87 -29.39
CA LYS A 312 -10.67 22.77 -27.94
C LYS A 312 -9.22 23.06 -27.55
N SER A 313 -8.97 23.38 -26.28
CA SER A 313 -7.61 23.36 -25.72
C SER A 313 -7.26 21.95 -25.20
N LEU A 314 -5.96 21.68 -24.98
CA LEU A 314 -5.53 20.42 -24.34
C LEU A 314 -6.16 20.21 -22.95
N ARG A 315 -6.39 21.30 -22.20
CA ARG A 315 -7.05 21.23 -20.88
C ARG A 315 -8.49 20.73 -21.00
N ASP A 316 -9.19 21.15 -22.06
CA ASP A 316 -10.58 20.74 -22.33
C ASP A 316 -10.71 19.28 -22.78
N LEU A 317 -9.59 18.60 -23.06
CA LEU A 317 -9.53 17.18 -23.43
C LEU A 317 -9.20 16.28 -22.23
N THR A 318 -9.02 16.84 -21.03
CA THR A 318 -8.75 16.05 -19.82
C THR A 318 -10.01 15.88 -18.96
N GLY A 319 -10.02 14.88 -18.08
CA GLY A 319 -11.16 14.55 -17.23
C GLY A 319 -12.38 14.11 -18.07
N GLY A 320 -13.55 14.65 -17.75
CA GLY A 320 -14.78 14.39 -18.53
C GLY A 320 -14.72 14.88 -19.99
N GLY A 321 -13.77 15.77 -20.31
CA GLY A 321 -13.55 16.27 -21.67
C GLY A 321 -12.94 15.24 -22.64
N ALA A 322 -12.29 14.20 -22.10
CA ALA A 322 -11.64 13.14 -22.88
C ALA A 322 -12.63 12.37 -23.77
N GLU A 323 -13.92 12.36 -23.44
CA GLU A 323 -14.97 11.73 -24.25
C GLU A 323 -15.04 12.31 -25.68
N ALA A 324 -14.64 13.58 -25.85
CA ALA A 324 -14.62 14.22 -27.17
C ALA A 324 -13.63 13.57 -28.15
N ILE A 325 -12.60 12.90 -27.63
CA ILE A 325 -11.61 12.17 -28.44
C ILE A 325 -12.24 10.96 -29.13
N LYS A 326 -13.33 10.40 -28.56
CA LYS A 326 -14.09 9.30 -29.18
C LYS A 326 -14.84 9.70 -30.44
N GLN A 327 -15.00 11.00 -30.68
CA GLN A 327 -15.67 11.54 -31.86
C GLN A 327 -14.74 11.59 -33.08
N ASP A 328 -13.43 11.43 -32.87
CA ASP A 328 -12.41 11.49 -33.93
C ASP A 328 -11.86 10.10 -34.27
N ALA A 329 -12.52 9.44 -35.23
CA ALA A 329 -12.09 8.11 -35.69
C ALA A 329 -10.72 8.12 -36.38
N ALA A 330 -10.34 9.25 -37.01
CA ALA A 330 -9.05 9.39 -37.68
C ALA A 330 -7.89 9.38 -36.68
N PHE A 331 -8.06 10.00 -35.51
CA PHE A 331 -7.05 9.94 -34.45
C PHE A 331 -6.73 8.50 -34.01
N LYS A 332 -7.75 7.63 -33.90
CA LYS A 332 -7.54 6.21 -33.55
C LYS A 332 -6.71 5.46 -34.61
N GLU A 333 -6.88 5.80 -35.88
CA GLU A 333 -6.10 5.22 -36.98
C GLU A 333 -4.65 5.73 -36.96
N GLU A 334 -4.43 7.02 -36.67
CA GLU A 334 -3.11 7.65 -36.60
C GLU A 334 -2.21 7.07 -35.49
N VAL A 335 -2.74 6.79 -34.31
CA VAL A 335 -1.95 6.27 -33.16
C VAL A 335 -2.00 4.75 -33.00
N GLY A 336 -2.95 4.09 -33.66
CA GLY A 336 -3.26 2.67 -33.46
C GLY A 336 -4.10 2.39 -32.20
N ALA A 337 -4.77 1.24 -32.19
CA ALA A 337 -5.80 0.94 -31.20
C ALA A 337 -5.31 0.90 -29.74
N PHE A 338 -4.15 0.29 -29.47
CA PHE A 338 -3.62 0.18 -28.11
C PHE A 338 -3.20 1.54 -27.54
N THR A 339 -2.43 2.31 -28.31
CA THR A 339 -2.00 3.66 -27.93
C THR A 339 -3.20 4.60 -27.74
N TYR A 340 -4.21 4.48 -28.59
CA TYR A 340 -5.46 5.23 -28.45
C TYR A 340 -6.15 4.93 -27.12
N ASP A 341 -6.32 3.65 -26.78
CA ASP A 341 -6.97 3.24 -25.55
C ASP A 341 -6.20 3.72 -24.30
N ASP A 342 -4.86 3.69 -24.34
CA ASP A 342 -4.02 4.16 -23.24
C ASP A 342 -4.05 5.69 -23.10
N ILE A 343 -3.94 6.43 -24.20
CA ILE A 343 -4.09 7.90 -24.20
C ILE A 343 -5.45 8.30 -23.64
N LEU A 344 -6.52 7.64 -24.07
CA LEU A 344 -7.87 7.94 -23.60
C LEU A 344 -7.99 7.72 -22.08
N ARG A 345 -7.50 6.59 -21.56
CA ARG A 345 -7.52 6.30 -20.11
C ARG A 345 -6.73 7.32 -19.29
N GLU A 346 -5.57 7.73 -19.80
CA GLU A 346 -4.71 8.73 -19.16
C GLU A 346 -5.35 10.12 -19.15
N LEU A 347 -6.01 10.51 -20.25
CA LEU A 347 -6.70 11.80 -20.34
C LEU A 347 -8.00 11.82 -19.55
N GLU A 348 -8.73 10.70 -19.43
CA GLU A 348 -9.92 10.58 -18.60
C GLU A 348 -9.60 10.83 -17.11
N LYS A 349 -8.43 10.38 -16.65
CA LYS A 349 -7.98 10.53 -15.25
C LYS A 349 -6.48 10.86 -15.17
N PRO A 350 -6.09 12.12 -15.43
CA PRO A 350 -4.69 12.54 -15.34
C PRO A 350 -4.12 12.29 -13.95
N GLY A 351 -2.90 11.75 -13.90
CA GLY A 351 -2.16 11.55 -12.65
C GLY A 351 -2.75 10.46 -11.77
N ARG A 352 -3.60 9.60 -12.35
CA ARG A 352 -4.23 8.50 -11.63
C ARG A 352 -3.16 7.56 -11.09
N ASP A 353 -3.18 7.40 -9.77
CA ASP A 353 -2.48 6.30 -9.13
C ASP A 353 -3.21 4.98 -9.45
N PRO A 354 -2.54 3.96 -10.00
CA PRO A 354 -3.14 2.67 -10.28
C PRO A 354 -3.42 1.84 -9.01
N ARG A 355 -2.86 2.24 -7.85
CA ARG A 355 -3.07 1.56 -6.56
C ARG A 355 -4.49 1.80 -6.06
N GLU A 356 -4.94 0.90 -5.18
CA GLU A 356 -6.24 1.01 -4.53
C GLU A 356 -6.31 2.24 -3.59
N THR A 357 -7.52 2.71 -3.32
CA THR A 357 -7.72 3.75 -2.31
C THR A 357 -7.56 3.16 -0.91
N PHE A 358 -6.84 3.86 -0.05
CA PHE A 358 -6.63 3.37 1.32
C PHE A 358 -7.93 3.28 2.11
N VAL A 359 -8.20 2.08 2.63
CA VAL A 359 -9.27 1.82 3.58
C VAL A 359 -8.64 1.33 4.89
N PRO A 360 -8.89 2.02 6.03
CA PRO A 360 -8.38 1.56 7.31
C PRO A 360 -9.01 0.20 7.64
N PHE A 361 -8.17 -0.77 8.01
CA PHE A 361 -8.61 -2.07 8.48
C PHE A 361 -8.59 -2.09 10.01
N SER A 362 -9.66 -2.60 10.59
CA SER A 362 -9.76 -2.84 12.03
C SER A 362 -10.45 -4.18 12.24
N TYR A 363 -9.91 -4.98 13.16
CA TYR A 363 -10.62 -6.13 13.70
C TYR A 363 -11.90 -5.69 14.42
N ARG A 364 -12.79 -6.65 14.67
CA ARG A 364 -14.00 -6.38 15.43
C ARG A 364 -13.65 -6.15 16.90
N ASP A 365 -14.16 -5.05 17.46
CA ASP A 365 -13.88 -4.63 18.86
C ASP A 365 -14.45 -5.59 19.92
N ASP A 366 -15.45 -6.39 19.57
CA ASP A 366 -16.20 -7.28 20.47
C ASP A 366 -15.65 -8.70 20.54
N ILE A 367 -14.55 -9.00 19.85
CA ILE A 367 -13.99 -10.35 19.74
C ILE A 367 -12.49 -10.30 20.05
N HIS A 368 -12.07 -11.02 21.10
CA HIS A 368 -10.66 -11.12 21.50
C HIS A 368 -10.20 -12.57 21.66
N GLU A 369 -11.09 -13.47 22.04
CA GLU A 369 -10.81 -14.89 22.21
C GLU A 369 -11.77 -15.75 21.37
N VAL A 370 -11.38 -17.01 21.14
CA VAL A 370 -12.20 -17.98 20.38
C VAL A 370 -13.60 -18.15 21.00
N LYS A 371 -13.73 -17.94 22.31
CA LYS A 371 -14.99 -18.04 23.06
C LYS A 371 -16.00 -16.95 22.69
N ASP A 372 -15.55 -15.82 22.17
CA ASP A 372 -16.42 -14.69 21.78
C ASP A 372 -17.11 -14.96 20.43
N LEU A 373 -16.60 -15.94 19.66
CA LEU A 373 -17.09 -16.26 18.32
C LEU A 373 -18.39 -17.04 18.36
N LYS A 374 -19.34 -16.62 17.53
CA LYS A 374 -20.59 -17.35 17.27
C LYS A 374 -20.72 -17.67 15.79
N PRO A 375 -21.19 -18.89 15.44
CA PRO A 375 -21.57 -19.20 14.07
C PRO A 375 -22.51 -18.14 13.47
N GLY A 376 -22.24 -17.73 12.24
CA GLY A 376 -22.99 -16.69 11.53
C GLY A 376 -22.38 -15.28 11.60
N MET A 377 -21.43 -15.02 12.51
CA MET A 377 -20.77 -13.72 12.60
C MET A 377 -19.92 -13.43 11.37
N ILE A 378 -19.99 -12.19 10.89
CA ILE A 378 -19.05 -11.66 9.88
C ILE A 378 -17.95 -10.90 10.61
N CYS A 379 -16.71 -11.29 10.36
CA CYS A 379 -15.51 -10.71 10.94
C CYS A 379 -14.56 -10.26 9.83
N PRO A 380 -14.02 -9.04 9.91
CA PRO A 380 -12.86 -8.68 9.11
C PRO A 380 -11.65 -9.50 9.59
N GLY A 381 -10.85 -10.00 8.65
CA GLY A 381 -9.68 -10.80 8.93
C GLY A 381 -8.56 -10.58 7.92
N ILE A 382 -7.37 -11.03 8.28
CA ILE A 382 -6.17 -10.97 7.42
C ILE A 382 -5.77 -12.40 7.09
N VAL A 383 -5.58 -12.70 5.81
CA VAL A 383 -5.07 -14.00 5.36
C VAL A 383 -3.64 -14.15 5.86
N THR A 384 -3.37 -15.17 6.67
CA THR A 384 -2.04 -15.44 7.22
C THR A 384 -1.23 -16.37 6.32
N ASN A 385 -1.89 -17.37 5.74
CA ASN A 385 -1.26 -18.38 4.90
C ASN A 385 -2.23 -18.92 3.85
N VAL A 386 -1.70 -19.35 2.72
CA VAL A 386 -2.46 -19.94 1.61
C VAL A 386 -1.90 -21.31 1.31
N THR A 387 -2.76 -22.32 1.26
CA THR A 387 -2.41 -23.71 0.99
C THR A 387 -3.20 -24.26 -0.19
N ASN A 388 -2.79 -25.44 -0.67
CA ASN A 388 -3.47 -26.11 -1.78
C ASN A 388 -4.91 -26.52 -1.46
N PHE A 389 -5.33 -26.51 -0.19
CA PHE A 389 -6.67 -26.93 0.24
C PHE A 389 -7.50 -25.77 0.84
N GLY A 390 -6.92 -24.58 0.98
CA GLY A 390 -7.63 -23.44 1.53
C GLY A 390 -6.72 -22.27 1.88
N ALA A 391 -7.22 -21.35 2.71
CA ALA A 391 -6.47 -20.25 3.25
C ALA A 391 -6.73 -20.12 4.75
N PHE A 392 -5.71 -19.78 5.50
CA PHE A 392 -5.80 -19.45 6.93
C PHE A 392 -5.99 -17.95 7.08
N VAL A 393 -6.93 -17.56 7.95
CA VAL A 393 -7.31 -16.16 8.18
C VAL A 393 -7.32 -15.89 9.67
N ASP A 394 -6.53 -14.90 10.10
CA ASP A 394 -6.60 -14.34 11.45
C ASP A 394 -7.76 -13.35 11.50
N ILE A 395 -8.70 -13.57 12.41
CA ILE A 395 -9.86 -12.71 12.67
C ILE A 395 -9.75 -11.95 13.99
N GLY A 396 -8.58 -11.96 14.63
CA GLY A 396 -8.36 -11.25 15.88
C GLY A 396 -8.60 -12.10 17.14
N VAL A 397 -8.46 -13.44 17.07
CA VAL A 397 -8.67 -14.34 18.23
C VAL A 397 -7.48 -15.21 18.64
N HIS A 398 -6.26 -14.89 18.18
CA HIS A 398 -5.02 -15.63 18.45
C HIS A 398 -4.99 -17.06 17.88
N GLN A 399 -6.02 -17.42 17.10
CA GLN A 399 -6.14 -18.70 16.42
C GLN A 399 -6.66 -18.43 15.01
N ASP A 400 -5.93 -18.92 14.01
CA ASP A 400 -6.33 -18.80 12.62
C ASP A 400 -7.53 -19.70 12.32
N GLY A 401 -8.48 -19.16 11.57
CA GLY A 401 -9.56 -19.95 11.00
C GLY A 401 -9.23 -20.42 9.58
N LEU A 402 -9.74 -21.59 9.21
CA LEU A 402 -9.54 -22.18 7.89
C LEU A 402 -10.72 -21.83 6.98
N VAL A 403 -10.41 -21.21 5.84
CA VAL A 403 -11.31 -21.08 4.70
C VAL A 403 -10.97 -22.17 3.69
N HIS A 404 -11.81 -23.18 3.56
CA HIS A 404 -11.62 -24.25 2.57
C HIS A 404 -11.74 -23.72 1.13
N LEU A 405 -11.11 -24.36 0.14
CA LEU A 405 -11.17 -23.96 -1.29
C LEU A 405 -12.59 -23.65 -1.78
N SER A 406 -13.56 -24.49 -1.41
CA SER A 406 -14.98 -24.36 -1.80
C SER A 406 -15.69 -23.16 -1.17
N GLN A 407 -15.08 -22.55 -0.15
CA GLN A 407 -15.57 -21.40 0.61
C GLN A 407 -14.82 -20.09 0.29
N LEU A 408 -13.84 -20.12 -0.62
CA LEU A 408 -13.11 -18.92 -1.04
C LEU A 408 -13.91 -18.03 -2.00
N ALA A 409 -14.63 -18.63 -2.97
CA ALA A 409 -15.35 -17.88 -3.99
C ALA A 409 -16.63 -18.59 -4.44
N ARG A 410 -17.49 -17.88 -5.18
CA ARG A 410 -18.69 -18.46 -5.82
C ARG A 410 -18.39 -19.28 -7.08
N ARG A 411 -17.21 -19.12 -7.67
CA ARG A 411 -16.72 -19.90 -8.82
C ARG A 411 -15.89 -21.09 -8.35
N PHE A 412 -15.67 -22.06 -9.23
CA PHE A 412 -14.73 -23.15 -8.96
C PHE A 412 -13.31 -22.58 -8.85
N VAL A 413 -12.63 -22.91 -7.75
CA VAL A 413 -11.26 -22.49 -7.44
C VAL A 413 -10.40 -23.73 -7.41
N LYS A 414 -9.44 -23.81 -8.33
CA LYS A 414 -8.47 -24.93 -8.37
C LYS A 414 -7.35 -24.74 -7.36
N ASP A 415 -6.98 -23.49 -7.11
CA ASP A 415 -5.87 -23.11 -6.24
C ASP A 415 -6.25 -21.82 -5.50
N ALA A 416 -6.07 -21.83 -4.17
CA ALA A 416 -6.43 -20.72 -3.30
C ALA A 416 -5.63 -19.44 -3.63
N SER A 417 -4.41 -19.58 -4.14
CA SER A 417 -3.54 -18.46 -4.56
C SER A 417 -4.12 -17.62 -5.70
N GLN A 418 -5.09 -18.15 -6.44
CA GLN A 418 -5.81 -17.42 -7.50
C GLN A 418 -6.88 -16.47 -6.97
N VAL A 419 -7.21 -16.55 -5.68
CA VAL A 419 -8.30 -15.80 -5.06
C VAL A 419 -7.80 -14.94 -3.91
N VAL A 420 -6.91 -15.49 -3.10
CA VAL A 420 -6.38 -14.81 -1.91
C VAL A 420 -4.89 -15.01 -1.79
N SER A 421 -4.25 -14.07 -1.12
CA SER A 421 -2.82 -14.03 -0.85
C SER A 421 -2.57 -13.77 0.63
N PRO A 422 -1.45 -14.24 1.21
CA PRO A 422 -1.05 -13.83 2.54
C PRO A 422 -0.97 -12.30 2.63
N GLY A 423 -1.57 -11.72 3.67
CA GLY A 423 -1.71 -10.29 3.89
C GLY A 423 -3.03 -9.68 3.39
N ASP A 424 -3.82 -10.42 2.59
CA ASP A 424 -5.10 -9.90 2.07
C ASP A 424 -6.09 -9.67 3.21
N ARG A 425 -6.74 -8.51 3.18
CA ARG A 425 -7.80 -8.13 4.11
C ARG A 425 -9.13 -8.62 3.55
N VAL A 426 -9.75 -9.57 4.22
CA VAL A 426 -10.97 -10.25 3.77
C VAL A 426 -12.07 -10.13 4.82
N HIS A 427 -13.32 -10.16 4.37
CA HIS A 427 -14.46 -10.37 5.27
C HIS A 427 -14.82 -11.84 5.25
N VAL A 428 -14.81 -12.48 6.41
CA VAL A 428 -15.12 -13.90 6.57
C VAL A 428 -16.33 -14.07 7.46
N LYS A 429 -17.16 -15.05 7.14
CA LYS A 429 -18.24 -15.52 8.00
C LYS A 429 -17.80 -16.75 8.77
N VAL A 430 -18.05 -16.75 10.08
CA VAL A 430 -17.82 -17.91 10.95
C VAL A 430 -18.89 -18.95 10.64
N LEU A 431 -18.48 -20.13 10.16
CA LEU A 431 -19.38 -21.25 9.91
C LEU A 431 -19.54 -22.11 11.15
N GLU A 432 -18.42 -22.49 11.76
CA GLU A 432 -18.36 -23.40 12.89
C GLU A 432 -17.17 -23.04 13.78
N VAL A 433 -17.36 -23.17 15.10
CA VAL A 433 -16.32 -22.99 16.11
C VAL A 433 -16.26 -24.26 16.95
N ASN A 434 -15.16 -25.00 16.86
CA ASN A 434 -14.92 -26.17 17.66
C ASN A 434 -13.93 -25.83 18.79
N LEU A 435 -14.47 -25.61 19.99
CA LEU A 435 -13.70 -25.24 21.18
C LEU A 435 -12.81 -26.38 21.71
N GLU A 436 -13.19 -27.64 21.49
CA GLU A 436 -12.38 -28.78 21.94
C GLU A 436 -11.10 -28.94 21.12
N LYS A 437 -11.19 -28.64 19.82
CA LYS A 437 -10.08 -28.76 18.87
C LYS A 437 -9.39 -27.44 18.55
N ASN A 438 -9.85 -26.32 19.12
CA ASN A 438 -9.43 -24.96 18.77
C ASN A 438 -9.44 -24.70 17.26
N GLN A 439 -10.49 -25.16 16.57
CA GLN A 439 -10.64 -25.00 15.13
C GLN A 439 -11.79 -24.06 14.80
N ILE A 440 -11.55 -23.14 13.86
CA ILE A 440 -12.53 -22.17 13.38
C ILE A 440 -12.69 -22.39 11.88
N SER A 441 -13.91 -22.71 11.44
CA SER A 441 -14.23 -22.83 10.02
C SER A 441 -14.82 -21.53 9.50
N LEU A 442 -14.25 -21.00 8.43
CA LEU A 442 -14.57 -19.68 7.88
C LEU A 442 -15.03 -19.77 6.42
N SER A 443 -15.79 -18.77 5.97
CA SER A 443 -16.20 -18.62 4.56
C SER A 443 -16.09 -17.17 4.08
N ILE A 444 -15.37 -16.95 2.98
CA ILE A 444 -15.37 -15.68 2.24
C ILE A 444 -16.57 -15.64 1.27
N LYS A 445 -16.95 -16.79 0.71
CA LYS A 445 -18.04 -16.90 -0.26
C LYS A 445 -19.37 -16.31 0.23
N GLU A 446 -19.68 -16.48 1.51
CA GLU A 446 -20.94 -16.02 2.10
C GLU A 446 -20.97 -14.51 2.41
N THR A 447 -19.82 -13.81 2.34
CA THR A 447 -19.73 -12.36 2.54
C THR A 447 -19.75 -11.58 1.23
N LEU A 448 -19.55 -12.24 0.08
CA LEU A 448 -19.66 -11.63 -1.23
C LEU A 448 -21.13 -11.31 -1.56
N GLU A 449 -21.47 -10.07 -1.93
CA GLU A 449 -22.83 -9.72 -2.36
C GLU A 449 -23.32 -10.62 -3.49
N ALA A 450 -24.54 -11.16 -3.39
CA ALA A 450 -25.15 -12.01 -4.42
C ALA A 450 -25.11 -11.30 -5.79
N PRO A 451 -24.72 -11.96 -6.90
CA PRO A 451 -24.95 -11.35 -8.21
C PRO A 451 -26.45 -11.11 -8.32
N ALA A 452 -26.84 -9.91 -8.76
CA ALA A 452 -28.24 -9.58 -8.99
C ALA A 452 -28.92 -10.73 -9.74
N PRO A 453 -30.11 -11.19 -9.30
CA PRO A 453 -30.82 -12.25 -9.98
C PRO A 453 -31.01 -11.84 -11.44
N ARG A 454 -30.45 -12.63 -12.37
CA ARG A 454 -30.68 -12.44 -13.80
C ARG A 454 -32.19 -12.38 -14.03
N PRO A 455 -32.73 -11.38 -14.74
CA PRO A 455 -34.15 -11.26 -14.95
C PRO A 455 -34.65 -12.55 -15.62
N ARG A 456 -35.54 -13.27 -14.93
CA ARG A 456 -36.35 -14.31 -15.57
C ARG A 456 -37.12 -13.63 -16.68
N ARG A 457 -36.99 -14.13 -17.91
CA ARG A 457 -37.83 -13.73 -19.04
C ARG A 457 -39.29 -13.85 -18.61
N ALA A 458 -40.00 -12.73 -18.58
CA ALA A 458 -41.42 -12.67 -18.35
C ALA A 458 -42.14 -12.93 -19.69
N GLU A 459 -43.01 -13.94 -19.71
CA GLU A 459 -44.05 -14.10 -20.72
C GLU A 459 -45.37 -13.53 -20.18
N GLY A 460 -46.08 -12.78 -21.03
CA GLY A 460 -47.54 -12.56 -21.05
C GLY A 460 -48.17 -11.81 -19.88
N GLU A 461 -48.40 -10.49 -19.98
CA GLU A 461 -49.64 -9.84 -20.49
C GLU A 461 -50.76 -9.65 -19.45
N GLY A 462 -51.23 -8.40 -19.29
CA GLY A 462 -52.45 -8.05 -18.55
C GLY A 462 -52.53 -6.57 -18.14
N ARG A 463 -53.38 -5.79 -18.83
CA ARG A 463 -53.56 -4.32 -18.78
C ARG A 463 -54.20 -3.74 -17.48
N PRO A 464 -54.11 -2.39 -17.25
CA PRO A 464 -54.53 -1.62 -16.06
C PRO A 464 -56.03 -1.20 -16.14
N PRO A 465 -56.70 -0.41 -15.23
CA PRO A 465 -56.20 0.75 -14.44
C PRO A 465 -56.94 1.16 -13.12
N ARG A 466 -56.61 2.39 -12.65
CA ARG A 466 -57.28 3.31 -11.68
C ARG A 466 -57.04 3.01 -10.20
N GLY A 467 -56.81 3.97 -9.29
CA GLY A 467 -56.88 5.44 -9.30
C GLY A 467 -57.32 5.92 -7.90
N GLU A 468 -56.86 7.12 -7.48
CA GLU A 468 -57.27 7.89 -6.26
C GLU A 468 -56.69 7.43 -4.89
N LYS A 469 -56.39 8.26 -3.88
CA LYS A 469 -56.55 9.71 -3.61
C LYS A 469 -55.65 10.15 -2.43
N ARG A 470 -55.11 11.37 -2.55
CA ARG A 470 -54.82 12.46 -1.57
C ARG A 470 -54.96 12.25 -0.04
N GLY A 471 -53.99 12.89 0.65
CA GLY A 471 -54.10 13.55 1.97
C GLY A 471 -52.73 13.50 2.67
N GLY A 472 -52.04 14.56 3.12
CA GLY A 472 -52.37 15.93 3.49
C GLY A 472 -51.94 16.15 4.94
N GLY A 473 -50.88 16.94 5.22
CA GLY A 473 -50.53 17.37 6.59
C GLY A 473 -49.10 17.87 6.82
N ARG A 474 -48.94 19.19 6.99
CA ARG A 474 -47.72 19.92 7.42
C ARG A 474 -47.58 19.90 8.96
N ARG A 475 -46.34 19.97 9.49
CA ARG A 475 -45.83 21.09 10.34
C ARG A 475 -44.43 20.84 10.95
N ASP A 476 -43.51 21.69 10.52
CA ASP A 476 -42.46 22.46 11.24
C ASP A 476 -42.26 22.31 12.76
N GLN A 477 -40.98 22.27 13.19
CA GLN A 477 -40.39 23.08 14.27
C GLN A 477 -38.86 22.91 14.40
N GLY A 478 -38.14 24.03 14.53
CA GLY A 478 -36.68 24.16 14.58
C GLY A 478 -36.02 24.17 15.99
N PRO A 479 -34.73 24.55 16.10
CA PRO A 479 -33.80 24.11 17.17
C PRO A 479 -33.36 25.22 18.15
N PRO A 480 -32.59 24.88 19.22
CA PRO A 480 -31.48 25.75 19.69
C PRO A 480 -30.23 24.98 20.18
N ARG A 481 -28.98 25.32 19.77
CA ARG A 481 -27.95 26.24 20.35
C ARG A 481 -27.35 25.87 21.73
N GLY A 482 -26.01 25.74 21.80
CA GLY A 482 -25.21 25.49 23.02
C GLY A 482 -24.58 26.74 23.67
N PRO A 483 -23.57 26.59 24.57
CA PRO A 483 -22.45 27.56 24.68
C PRO A 483 -21.05 26.95 25.01
N ARG A 484 -20.00 27.78 24.81
CA ARG A 484 -18.55 27.63 25.15
C ARG A 484 -18.21 28.42 26.46
N PRO A 485 -16.93 28.73 26.82
CA PRO A 485 -15.76 27.91 27.25
C PRO A 485 -15.16 28.38 28.61
N SER A 486 -14.14 27.70 29.15
CA SER A 486 -13.25 28.26 30.21
C SER A 486 -11.84 27.63 30.24
N ALA A 487 -10.83 28.41 30.63
CA ALA A 487 -9.41 28.08 30.86
C ALA A 487 -8.87 28.95 32.03
N PRO A 488 -7.59 28.92 32.52
CA PRO A 488 -6.49 27.93 32.40
C PRO A 488 -5.60 27.68 33.69
N ARG A 489 -4.59 26.78 33.55
CA ARG A 489 -3.22 26.66 34.21
C ARG A 489 -3.04 26.01 35.61
N PRO A 490 -1.84 25.47 35.98
CA PRO A 490 -0.47 25.70 35.45
C PRO A 490 0.38 24.44 35.09
N VAL A 491 1.65 24.69 34.74
CA VAL A 491 2.60 23.95 33.89
C VAL A 491 3.65 23.16 34.70
N PHE A 492 4.07 21.98 34.20
CA PHE A 492 5.41 21.41 34.43
C PHE A 492 6.03 20.91 33.12
N ASN A 493 7.36 21.04 33.02
CA ASN A 493 8.20 20.95 31.81
C ASN A 493 8.10 19.61 31.06
N ASN A 494 7.76 19.66 29.77
CA ASN A 494 7.56 18.47 28.92
C ASN A 494 8.40 18.58 27.63
N ALA A 495 9.02 17.48 27.20
CA ALA A 495 9.97 17.42 26.07
C ALA A 495 9.33 17.69 24.68
N PHE A 496 8.03 17.94 24.64
CA PHE A 496 7.21 18.15 23.43
C PHE A 496 6.63 19.56 23.30
N ALA A 497 7.10 20.52 24.12
CA ALA A 497 6.66 21.92 24.02
C ALA A 497 6.89 22.52 22.61
N SER A 498 7.88 22.01 21.87
CA SER A 498 8.20 22.44 20.50
C SER A 498 7.18 21.99 19.44
N LEU A 499 6.42 20.90 19.66
CA LEU A 499 5.42 20.42 18.69
C LEU A 499 4.15 21.28 18.68
N ALA A 500 3.75 21.79 19.85
CA ALA A 500 2.61 22.69 19.96
C ALA A 500 2.85 24.03 19.23
N ALA A 501 4.11 24.48 19.17
CA ALA A 501 4.52 25.70 18.48
C ALA A 501 4.48 25.58 16.94
N LEU A 502 4.64 24.37 16.37
CA LEU A 502 4.58 24.14 14.93
C LEU A 502 3.17 24.38 14.35
N ARG A 503 2.12 24.20 15.17
CA ARG A 503 0.72 24.42 14.76
C ARG A 503 0.45 25.84 14.30
N ASP A 504 1.13 26.83 14.86
CA ASP A 504 0.93 28.24 14.50
C ASP A 504 1.73 28.64 13.24
N GLN A 505 2.69 27.82 12.81
CA GLN A 505 3.46 28.04 11.57
C GLN A 505 2.81 27.40 10.33
N LEU A 506 1.95 26.39 10.51
CA LEU A 506 1.26 25.67 9.43
C LEU A 506 -0.14 26.21 9.08
N LYS A 507 -0.57 27.33 9.67
CA LYS A 507 -1.81 27.99 9.24
C LYS A 507 -1.55 28.71 7.92
N PRO A 508 -2.39 28.54 6.88
CA PRO A 508 -2.30 29.38 5.70
C PRO A 508 -2.47 30.83 6.17
N LYS A 509 -1.50 31.69 5.84
CA LYS A 509 -1.66 33.13 6.01
C LYS A 509 -2.89 33.53 5.20
N LYS A 510 -3.92 34.04 5.89
CA LYS A 510 -5.11 34.60 5.26
C LYS A 510 -4.77 35.77 4.36
#